data_AF-A0A975LC73-F1
#
_entry.id   AF-A0A975LC73-F1
#
_cell.length_a   1.000
_cell.length_b   1.000
_cell.length_c   1.000
_cell.angle_alpha   90.00
_cell.angle_beta   90.00
_cell.angle_gamma   90.00
#
_symmetry.space_group_name_H-M   'P 1'
#
loop_
_entity.id
_entity.type
_entity.pdbx_description
1 polymer ?
#
loop_
_entity_poly.entity_id
_entity_poly.type
_entity_poly.pdbx_seq_one_letter_code
_entity_poly.pdbx_strand_id
1 'polypeptide(L)'
;MEPWITVAEKQGYRLLSEAFYIGSEIASPDVDAETYEAVNRAVVRAVHKLNEDPRPYLHHLIGEVPPEIQELTPEDFPLGRLRFVEPAPYPQDQFQRTYDWMRGWGLIKDDSAFDSLVKNFDIKV
;
A
#
# COMPACT_ATOMS: atom_id res chain seq x y z
N MET A 1 5.94 0.61 -9.77
CA MET A 1 5.87 0.03 -8.42
C MET A 1 7.04 -0.93 -8.27
N GLU A 2 7.53 -1.17 -7.06
CA GLU A 2 8.44 -2.30 -6.82
C GLU A 2 7.75 -3.63 -7.17
N PRO A 3 8.51 -4.66 -7.61
CA PRO A 3 9.95 -4.66 -7.90
C PRO A 3 10.32 -4.08 -9.28
N TRP A 4 9.34 -3.72 -10.11
CA TRP A 4 9.54 -3.38 -11.52
C TRP A 4 10.32 -2.10 -11.78
N ILE A 5 10.31 -1.14 -10.83
CA ILE A 5 11.19 0.03 -10.91
C ILE A 5 12.66 -0.42 -10.73
N THR A 6 12.94 -1.28 -9.76
CA THR A 6 14.29 -1.85 -9.56
C THR A 6 14.76 -2.65 -10.78
N VAL A 7 13.87 -3.42 -11.41
CA VAL A 7 14.16 -4.09 -12.69
C VAL A 7 14.59 -3.09 -13.76
N ALA A 8 13.82 -2.02 -13.96
CA ALA A 8 14.12 -1.02 -14.97
C ALA A 8 15.46 -0.29 -14.68
N GLU A 9 15.72 0.08 -13.43
CA GLU A 9 16.98 0.71 -13.04
C GLU A 9 18.18 -0.21 -13.29
N LYS A 10 18.05 -1.50 -12.95
CA LYS A 10 19.09 -2.51 -13.21
C LYS A 10 19.35 -2.74 -14.71
N GLN A 11 18.32 -2.57 -15.54
CA GLN A 11 18.43 -2.60 -17.00
C GLN A 11 18.99 -1.30 -17.62
N GLY A 12 19.36 -0.30 -16.79
CA GLY A 12 19.99 0.94 -17.22
C GLY A 12 19.03 2.10 -17.49
N TYR A 13 17.74 1.94 -17.20
CA TYR A 13 16.78 3.04 -17.24
C TYR A 13 16.94 3.96 -16.02
N ARG A 14 16.35 5.15 -16.09
CA ARG A 14 16.39 6.13 -15.00
C ARG A 14 15.00 6.57 -14.62
N LEU A 15 14.77 6.67 -13.31
CA LEU A 15 13.56 7.24 -12.75
C LEU A 15 13.50 8.75 -13.02
N LEU A 16 12.41 9.21 -13.64
CA LEU A 16 12.17 10.64 -13.87
C LEU A 16 11.32 11.27 -12.77
N SER A 17 10.33 10.52 -12.28
CA SER A 17 9.41 10.93 -11.21
C SER A 17 8.81 9.69 -10.57
N GLU A 18 8.57 9.76 -9.26
CA GLU A 18 7.82 8.74 -8.52
C GLU A 18 6.82 9.40 -7.58
N ALA A 19 5.80 8.65 -7.23
CA ALA A 19 4.86 8.97 -6.16
C ALA A 19 4.76 7.78 -5.22
N PHE A 20 4.48 8.04 -3.95
CA PHE A 20 4.23 6.99 -2.98
C PHE A 20 2.82 6.45 -3.15
N TYR A 21 2.69 5.14 -3.03
CA TYR A 21 1.40 4.49 -2.97
C TYR A 21 0.76 4.77 -1.61
N ILE A 22 -0.48 5.25 -1.64
CA ILE A 22 -1.34 5.33 -0.46
C ILE A 22 -2.51 4.38 -0.74
N GLY A 23 -2.64 3.35 0.08
CA GLY A 23 -3.69 2.36 -0.04
C GLY A 23 -4.70 2.47 1.10
N SER A 24 -5.89 1.94 0.86
CA SER A 24 -6.87 1.66 1.90
C SER A 24 -7.12 0.15 1.95
N GLU A 25 -7.29 -0.38 3.15
CA GLU A 25 -7.67 -1.77 3.34
C GLU A 25 -9.21 -1.87 3.36
N ILE A 26 -9.74 -2.93 2.77
CA ILE A 26 -11.17 -3.20 2.72
C ILE A 26 -11.40 -4.57 3.32
N ALA A 27 -12.31 -4.65 4.29
CA ALA A 27 -12.74 -5.90 4.91
C ALA A 27 -14.16 -6.26 4.48
N SER A 28 -14.48 -7.55 4.44
CA SER A 28 -15.86 -8.02 4.28
C SER A 28 -16.73 -7.48 5.43
N PRO A 29 -18.01 -7.17 5.22
CA PRO A 29 -18.96 -6.90 6.30
C PRO A 29 -19.06 -8.03 7.35
N ASP A 30 -18.64 -9.24 7.00
CA ASP A 30 -18.64 -10.42 7.89
C ASP A 30 -17.46 -10.44 8.88
N VAL A 31 -16.46 -9.56 8.70
CA VAL A 31 -15.32 -9.45 9.60
C VAL A 31 -15.74 -8.63 10.82
N ASP A 32 -15.79 -9.27 11.98
CA ASP A 32 -16.11 -8.60 13.23
C ASP A 32 -14.95 -7.68 13.70
N ALA A 33 -15.28 -6.79 14.65
CA ALA A 33 -14.35 -5.79 15.14
C ALA A 33 -13.13 -6.42 15.85
N GLU A 34 -13.32 -7.54 16.58
CA GLU A 34 -12.23 -8.22 17.30
C GLU A 34 -11.22 -8.83 16.31
N THR A 35 -11.72 -9.47 15.26
CA THR A 35 -10.91 -10.04 14.18
C THR A 35 -10.18 -8.94 13.42
N TYR A 36 -10.87 -7.85 13.09
CA TYR A 36 -10.27 -6.70 12.41
C TYR A 36 -9.16 -6.05 13.26
N GLU A 37 -9.38 -5.92 14.58
CA GLU A 37 -8.37 -5.40 15.50
C GLU A 37 -7.16 -6.35 15.60
N ALA A 38 -7.38 -7.66 15.63
CA ALA A 38 -6.30 -8.64 15.64
C ALA A 38 -5.43 -8.57 14.38
N VAL A 39 -6.04 -8.37 13.20
CA VAL A 39 -5.34 -8.13 11.94
C VAL A 39 -4.55 -6.83 12.02
N ASN A 40 -5.14 -5.72 12.46
CA ASN A 40 -4.44 -4.45 12.59
C ASN A 40 -3.22 -4.53 13.52
N ARG A 41 -3.34 -5.22 14.67
CA ARG A 41 -2.18 -5.45 15.55
C ARG A 41 -1.07 -6.22 14.84
N ALA A 42 -1.40 -7.15 13.95
CA ALA A 42 -0.40 -7.86 13.14
C ALA A 42 0.25 -6.95 12.09
N VAL A 43 -0.55 -6.11 11.42
CA VAL A 43 -0.05 -5.11 10.45
C VAL A 43 0.89 -4.12 11.13
N VAL A 44 0.52 -3.56 12.29
CA VAL A 44 1.39 -2.65 13.06
C VAL A 44 2.73 -3.29 13.38
N ARG A 45 2.74 -4.54 13.86
CA ARG A 45 4.00 -5.28 14.11
C ARG A 45 4.82 -5.48 12.82
N ALA A 46 4.17 -5.70 11.68
CA ALA A 46 4.86 -5.83 10.40
C ALA A 46 5.46 -4.49 9.94
N VAL A 47 4.72 -3.39 10.08
CA VAL A 47 5.20 -2.02 9.82
C VAL A 47 6.46 -1.73 10.64
N HIS A 48 6.44 -2.04 11.94
CA HIS A 48 7.61 -1.84 12.81
C HIS A 48 8.82 -2.65 12.33
N LYS A 49 8.65 -3.94 12.05
CA LYS A 49 9.72 -4.81 11.53
C LYS A 49 10.30 -4.32 10.20
N LEU A 50 9.44 -3.88 9.28
CA LEU A 50 9.85 -3.36 7.97
C LEU A 50 10.60 -2.03 8.10
N ASN A 51 10.19 -1.18 9.06
CA ASN A 51 10.87 0.08 9.34
C ASN A 51 12.20 -0.12 10.11
N GLU A 52 12.36 -1.20 10.87
CA GLU A 52 13.63 -1.60 11.48
C GLU A 52 14.66 -2.05 10.43
N ASP A 53 14.29 -3.03 9.60
CA ASP A 53 15.08 -3.44 8.42
C ASP A 53 14.19 -4.21 7.43
N PRO A 54 13.94 -3.69 6.22
CA PRO A 54 13.12 -4.38 5.23
C PRO A 54 13.88 -5.52 4.51
N ARG A 55 15.22 -5.58 4.58
CA ARG A 55 16.04 -6.52 3.80
C ARG A 55 15.64 -7.99 3.96
N PRO A 56 15.35 -8.51 5.17
CA PRO A 56 14.93 -9.91 5.34
C PRO A 56 13.67 -10.27 4.55
N TYR A 57 12.85 -9.27 4.20
CA TYR A 57 11.55 -9.45 3.55
C TYR A 57 11.59 -9.17 2.04
N LEU A 58 12.72 -8.69 1.49
CA LEU A 58 12.86 -8.39 0.05
C LEU A 58 12.69 -9.62 -0.85
N HIS A 59 12.85 -10.83 -0.30
CA HIS A 59 12.60 -12.07 -1.03
C HIS A 59 11.14 -12.17 -1.54
N HIS A 60 10.18 -11.51 -0.88
CA HIS A 60 8.81 -11.42 -1.39
C HIS A 60 8.73 -10.63 -2.70
N LEU A 61 9.43 -9.49 -2.81
CA LEU A 61 9.48 -8.69 -4.03
C LEU A 61 10.32 -9.35 -5.12
N ILE A 62 11.46 -9.95 -4.75
CA ILE A 62 12.33 -10.65 -5.70
C ILE A 62 11.58 -11.83 -6.35
N GLY A 63 10.79 -12.58 -5.57
CA GLY A 63 10.02 -13.72 -6.06
C GLY A 63 8.93 -13.37 -7.08
N GLU A 64 8.52 -12.11 -7.20
CA GLU A 64 7.57 -11.66 -8.21
C GLU A 64 8.21 -11.50 -9.61
N VAL A 65 9.55 -11.47 -9.69
CA VAL A 65 10.28 -11.26 -10.96
C VAL A 65 10.75 -12.61 -11.51
N PRO A 66 10.25 -13.03 -12.68
CA PRO A 66 10.80 -14.18 -13.39
C PRO A 66 12.31 -14.01 -13.66
N PRO A 67 13.16 -15.00 -13.34
CA PRO A 67 14.60 -14.91 -13.56
C PRO A 67 14.99 -14.62 -15.02
N GLU A 68 14.16 -15.00 -15.98
CA GLU A 68 14.36 -14.76 -17.41
C GLU A 68 14.25 -13.29 -17.80
N ILE A 69 13.57 -12.47 -16.97
CA ILE A 69 13.44 -11.03 -17.18
C ILE A 69 14.62 -10.29 -16.54
N GLN A 70 14.89 -10.57 -15.27
CA GLN A 70 15.96 -9.93 -14.52
C GLN A 70 16.20 -10.67 -13.20
N GLU A 71 17.43 -11.10 -12.94
CA GLU A 71 17.83 -11.57 -11.61
C GLU A 71 18.03 -10.37 -10.68
N LEU A 72 17.41 -10.40 -9.49
CA LEU A 72 17.48 -9.37 -8.46
C LEU A 72 18.08 -9.91 -7.17
N THR A 73 18.86 -9.09 -6.47
CA THR A 73 19.36 -9.34 -5.12
C THR A 73 18.86 -8.25 -4.16
N PRO A 74 18.87 -8.49 -2.83
CA PRO A 74 18.49 -7.47 -1.85
C PRO A 74 19.20 -6.12 -2.01
N GLU A 75 20.44 -6.13 -2.50
CA GLU A 75 21.28 -4.94 -2.71
C GLU A 75 20.84 -4.08 -3.88
N ASP A 76 20.04 -4.61 -4.80
CA ASP A 76 19.50 -3.85 -5.93
C ASP A 76 18.42 -2.85 -5.51
N PHE A 77 17.80 -3.05 -4.34
CA PHE A 77 16.65 -2.26 -3.89
C PHE A 77 17.06 -0.97 -3.17
N PRO A 78 16.66 0.21 -3.66
CA PRO A 78 16.78 1.47 -2.94
C PRO A 78 15.77 1.51 -1.78
N LEU A 79 16.22 1.21 -0.56
CA LEU A 79 15.34 1.05 0.59
C LEU A 79 14.47 2.27 0.91
N GLY A 80 14.90 3.48 0.53
CA GLY A 80 14.12 4.71 0.73
C GLY A 80 12.79 4.77 -0.05
N ARG A 81 12.59 3.88 -1.04
CA ARG A 81 11.31 3.72 -1.76
C ARG A 81 10.31 2.88 -0.97
N LEU A 82 10.78 2.05 -0.04
CA LEU A 82 9.94 1.22 0.82
C LEU A 82 9.52 2.03 2.05
N ARG A 83 8.27 2.50 2.06
CA ARG A 83 7.73 3.35 3.13
C ARG A 83 6.46 2.74 3.67
N PHE A 84 6.49 2.42 4.97
CA PHE A 84 5.37 1.81 5.67
C PHE A 84 4.95 2.71 6.82
N VAL A 85 3.66 3.01 6.89
CA VAL A 85 3.04 3.75 7.98
C VAL A 85 2.04 2.84 8.68
N GLU A 86 1.80 3.09 9.96
CA GLU A 86 0.75 2.38 10.68
C GLU A 86 -0.62 2.64 10.03
N PRO A 87 -1.53 1.65 10.06
CA PRO A 87 -2.89 1.86 9.60
C PRO A 87 -3.55 2.96 10.43
N ALA A 88 -4.29 3.83 9.76
CA ALA A 88 -5.03 4.93 10.37
C ALA A 88 -6.45 4.97 9.80
N PRO A 89 -7.42 5.56 10.52
CA PRO A 89 -8.76 5.78 10.00
C PRO A 89 -8.73 6.48 8.63
N TYR A 90 -9.57 6.02 7.70
CA TYR A 90 -9.62 6.61 6.37
C TYR A 90 -10.25 8.01 6.43
N PRO A 91 -9.54 9.08 6.03
CA PRO A 91 -10.06 10.44 6.18
C PRO A 91 -11.14 10.79 5.15
N GLN A 92 -12.18 11.50 5.60
CA GLN A 92 -13.28 11.92 4.73
C GLN A 92 -12.85 12.85 3.59
N ASP A 93 -11.88 13.73 3.83
CA ASP A 93 -11.35 14.63 2.81
C ASP A 93 -10.60 13.88 1.69
N GLN A 94 -9.88 12.80 2.04
CA GLN A 94 -9.22 11.94 1.05
C GLN A 94 -10.24 11.18 0.20
N PHE A 95 -11.31 10.67 0.82
CA PHE A 95 -12.44 10.08 0.10
C PHE A 95 -13.05 11.10 -0.86
N GLN A 96 -13.38 12.30 -0.37
CA GLN A 96 -14.05 13.32 -1.18
C GLN A 96 -13.20 13.75 -2.38
N ARG A 97 -11.89 13.96 -2.17
CA ARG A 97 -10.96 14.29 -3.26
C ARG A 97 -10.93 13.22 -4.34
N THR A 98 -10.93 11.94 -3.94
CA THR A 98 -10.90 10.81 -4.87
C THR A 98 -12.23 10.67 -5.60
N TYR A 99 -13.34 10.81 -4.87
CA TYR A 99 -14.70 10.80 -5.41
C TYR A 99 -14.92 11.91 -6.44
N ASP A 100 -14.56 13.16 -6.11
CA ASP A 100 -14.70 14.31 -7.00
C ASP A 100 -13.83 14.17 -8.25
N TRP A 101 -12.61 13.64 -8.10
CA TRP A 101 -11.76 13.32 -9.24
C TRP A 101 -12.44 12.29 -10.15
N MET A 102 -12.87 11.14 -9.62
CA MET A 102 -13.53 10.10 -10.42
C MET A 102 -14.82 10.60 -11.10
N ARG A 103 -15.61 11.43 -10.40
CA ARG A 103 -16.82 12.10 -10.92
C ARG A 103 -16.48 13.07 -12.06
N GLY A 104 -15.45 13.89 -11.88
CA GLY A 104 -14.98 14.84 -12.89
C GLY A 104 -14.52 14.18 -14.18
N TRP A 105 -13.98 12.96 -14.08
CA TRP A 105 -13.61 12.11 -15.21
C TRP A 105 -14.75 11.22 -15.73
N GLY A 106 -15.94 11.25 -15.12
CA GLY A 106 -17.08 10.42 -15.52
C GLY A 106 -16.90 8.92 -15.27
N LEU A 107 -16.01 8.54 -14.35
CA LEU A 107 -15.72 7.13 -14.02
C LEU A 107 -16.79 6.50 -13.12
N ILE A 108 -17.53 7.33 -12.37
CA ILE A 108 -18.58 6.90 -11.43
C ILE A 108 -19.79 7.82 -11.49
N LYS A 109 -20.92 7.32 -10.97
CA LYS A 109 -22.16 8.09 -10.79
C LYS A 109 -22.12 8.90 -9.49
N ASP A 110 -23.10 9.79 -9.34
CA ASP A 110 -23.27 10.61 -8.14
C ASP A 110 -24.21 9.92 -7.13
N ASP A 111 -23.81 8.77 -6.61
CA ASP A 111 -24.68 7.91 -5.80
C ASP A 111 -24.02 7.32 -4.55
N SER A 112 -22.82 7.80 -4.20
CA SER A 112 -22.06 7.31 -3.05
C SER A 112 -21.63 8.45 -2.12
N ALA A 113 -21.59 8.16 -0.82
CA ALA A 113 -21.12 9.09 0.21
C ALA A 113 -20.15 8.39 1.16
N PHE A 114 -19.29 9.16 1.84
CA PHE A 114 -18.30 8.62 2.77
C PHE A 114 -18.91 7.67 3.81
N ASP A 115 -19.93 8.14 4.54
CA ASP A 115 -20.58 7.35 5.60
C ASP A 115 -21.32 6.11 5.10
N SER A 116 -21.60 6.02 3.79
CA SER A 116 -22.24 4.84 3.18
C SER A 116 -21.25 3.71 2.88
N LEU A 117 -19.96 4.02 2.74
CA LEU A 117 -18.93 3.07 2.30
C LEU A 117 -17.84 2.85 3.36
N VAL A 118 -17.59 3.83 4.22
CA VAL A 118 -16.47 3.81 5.15
C VAL A 118 -16.97 3.56 6.57
N LYS A 119 -16.44 2.50 7.19
CA LYS A 119 -16.59 2.24 8.63
C LYS A 119 -15.20 2.25 9.25
N ASN A 120 -14.86 3.37 9.88
CA ASN A 120 -13.63 3.47 10.66
C ASN A 120 -13.86 2.81 12.03
N PHE A 121 -12.93 1.95 12.43
CA PHE A 121 -12.86 1.43 13.79
C PHE A 121 -11.87 2.28 14.60
N ASP A 122 -12.20 2.57 15.85
CA ASP A 122 -11.25 3.20 16.77
C ASP A 122 -10.15 2.19 17.12
N ILE A 123 -9.01 2.27 16.42
CA ILE A 123 -7.86 1.42 16.68
C ILE A 123 -7.19 1.93 17.97
N LYS A 124 -7.36 1.19 19.07
CA LYS A 124 -6.54 1.39 20.28
C LYS A 124 -5.25 0.60 20.08
N VAL A 125 -4.20 1.29 19.64
CA VAL A 125 -2.84 0.73 19.55
C VAL A 125 -2.24 0.62 20.96
#